data_AF-A0A7S3UPX5-F1
#
_entry.id   AF-A0A7S3UPX5-F1
#
_cell.length_a   1.000
_cell.length_b   1.000
_cell.length_c   1.000
_cell.angle_alpha   90.00
_cell.angle_beta   90.00
_cell.angle_gamma   90.00
#
_symmetry.space_group_name_H-M   'P 1'
#
loop_
_entity.id
_entity.type
_entity.pdbx_description
1 polymer ?
#
loop_
_entity_poly.entity_id
_entity_poly.type
_entity_poly.pdbx_seq_one_letter_code
_entity_poly.pdbx_strand_id
1 'polypeptide(L)'
;GVEEGSPSTSASMPNKRDSPETFIIGVAGASAAGKTTLCAEIMRRLGVKKTRTVTFSTDQYYRTLSREDHEVALRGDFNFDDPKRLDFALMRKHLLALKRKDPVVYVPEYDFVS
;
A
#
# COMPACT_ATOMS: atom_id res chain seq x y z
N GLY A 1 -56.39 25.11 -25.85
CA GLY A 1 -55.42 25.22 -24.73
C GLY A 1 -55.82 24.15 -23.74
N VAL A 2 -54.92 23.35 -23.18
CA VAL A 2 -53.50 23.55 -22.90
C VAL A 2 -52.85 22.15 -22.92
N GLU A 3 -51.63 22.04 -23.45
CA GLU A 3 -50.79 20.83 -23.38
C GLU A 3 -50.40 20.54 -21.91
N GLU A 4 -50.69 19.33 -21.43
CA GLU A 4 -50.08 18.83 -20.19
C GLU A 4 -48.65 18.36 -20.49
N GLY A 5 -47.70 19.27 -20.32
CA GLY A 5 -46.28 18.96 -20.29
C GLY A 5 -45.92 18.20 -19.02
N SER A 6 -45.61 16.91 -19.16
CA SER A 6 -44.92 16.12 -18.14
C SER A 6 -43.53 16.70 -17.85
N PRO A 7 -43.15 16.99 -16.59
CA PRO A 7 -41.78 17.37 -16.29
C PRO A 7 -40.92 16.11 -16.26
N SER A 8 -40.23 15.84 -17.37
CA SER A 8 -39.10 14.92 -17.40
C SER A 8 -37.95 15.52 -16.60
N THR A 9 -37.97 15.31 -15.29
CA THR A 9 -36.80 15.54 -14.45
C THR A 9 -35.77 14.47 -14.80
N SER A 10 -34.91 14.80 -15.76
CA SER A 10 -33.64 14.12 -15.93
C SER A 10 -32.83 14.36 -14.66
N ALA A 11 -32.96 13.45 -13.70
CA ALA A 11 -32.04 13.37 -12.58
C ALA A 11 -30.64 13.22 -13.19
N SER A 12 -29.88 14.33 -13.17
CA SER A 12 -28.48 14.34 -13.55
C SER A 12 -27.79 13.29 -12.70
N MET A 13 -27.38 12.18 -13.32
CA MET A 13 -26.59 11.18 -12.63
C MET A 13 -25.37 11.87 -12.04
N PRO A 14 -25.01 11.61 -10.77
CA PRO A 14 -23.79 12.17 -10.22
C PRO A 14 -22.63 11.74 -11.10
N ASN A 15 -21.86 12.72 -11.55
CA ASN A 15 -20.69 12.53 -12.40
C ASN A 15 -19.77 11.52 -11.72
N LYS A 16 -19.43 10.41 -12.39
CA LYS A 16 -18.61 9.30 -11.85
C LYS A 16 -17.13 9.70 -11.60
N ARG A 17 -16.83 10.99 -11.49
CA ARG A 17 -15.48 11.56 -11.46
C ARG A 17 -15.04 12.13 -10.10
N ASP A 18 -15.84 12.01 -9.06
CA ASP A 18 -15.56 12.75 -7.80
C ASP A 18 -14.97 11.91 -6.66
N SER A 19 -14.71 10.60 -6.88
CA SER A 19 -13.95 9.85 -5.87
C SER A 19 -12.45 10.11 -6.05
N PRO A 20 -11.72 10.61 -5.04
CA PRO A 20 -10.29 10.83 -5.16
C PRO A 20 -9.59 9.53 -5.58
N GLU A 21 -8.71 9.62 -6.57
CA GLU A 21 -7.92 8.48 -7.06
C GLU A 21 -6.82 8.11 -6.05
N THR A 22 -6.54 6.81 -5.93
CA THR A 22 -5.45 6.33 -5.08
C THR A 22 -4.12 6.68 -5.73
N PHE A 23 -3.31 7.51 -5.07
CA PHE A 23 -1.96 7.85 -5.49
C PHE A 23 -0.93 7.03 -4.71
N ILE A 24 0.00 6.39 -5.41
CA ILE A 24 1.04 5.55 -4.81
C ILE A 24 2.40 6.18 -5.12
N ILE A 25 3.18 6.42 -4.06
CA ILE A 25 4.55 6.95 -4.15
C ILE A 25 5.51 5.85 -3.73
N GLY A 26 6.40 5.44 -4.63
CA GLY A 26 7.50 4.52 -4.30
C GLY A 26 8.72 5.29 -3.82
N VAL A 27 9.29 4.88 -2.68
CA VAL A 27 10.55 5.42 -2.15
C VAL A 27 11.57 4.28 -2.10
N ALA A 28 12.62 4.36 -2.92
CA ALA A 28 13.65 3.33 -3.06
C ALA A 28 15.05 3.90 -2.78
N GLY A 29 16.01 3.02 -2.48
CA GLY A 29 17.39 3.38 -2.12
C GLY A 29 18.04 2.32 -1.23
N ALA A 30 19.35 2.45 -1.00
CA ALA A 30 20.13 1.51 -0.17
C ALA A 30 19.57 1.37 1.26
N SER A 31 19.89 0.27 1.93
CA SER A 31 19.60 0.12 3.36
C SER A 31 20.25 1.27 4.14
N ALA A 32 19.59 1.72 5.22
CA ALA A 32 19.98 2.88 6.02
C ALA A 32 20.08 4.25 5.31
N ALA A 33 19.69 4.38 4.03
CA ALA A 33 19.70 5.66 3.31
C ALA A 33 18.65 6.70 3.81
N GLY A 34 17.86 6.37 4.84
CA GLY A 34 16.88 7.27 5.43
C GLY A 34 15.46 7.20 4.85
N LYS A 35 15.13 6.16 4.06
CA LYS A 35 13.80 5.98 3.44
C LYS A 35 12.66 6.03 4.47
N THR A 36 12.79 5.29 5.57
CA THR A 36 11.80 5.24 6.65
C THR A 36 11.63 6.62 7.30
N THR A 37 12.73 7.32 7.56
CA THR A 37 12.73 8.68 8.12
C THR A 37 12.04 9.67 7.17
N LEU A 38 12.32 9.58 5.87
CA LEU A 38 11.68 10.42 4.85
C LEU A 38 10.17 10.18 4.81
N CYS A 39 9.73 8.92 4.77
CA CYS A 39 8.31 8.58 4.78
C CYS A 39 7.61 9.10 6.04
N ALA A 40 8.22 8.92 7.22
CA ALA A 40 7.69 9.42 8.49
C ALA A 40 7.57 10.96 8.50
N GLU A 41 8.56 11.67 7.97
CA GLU A 41 8.53 13.13 7.87
C GLU A 41 7.46 13.63 6.89
N ILE A 42 7.26 12.96 5.75
CA ILE A 42 6.18 13.27 4.81
C ILE A 42 4.82 13.08 5.49
N MET A 43 4.62 11.96 6.18
CA MET A 43 3.39 11.67 6.94
C MET A 43 3.12 12.75 8.01
N ARG A 44 4.17 13.16 8.72
CA ARG A 44 4.08 14.23 9.73
C ARG A 44 3.66 15.57 9.12
N ARG A 45 4.23 15.94 7.97
CA ARG A 45 3.93 17.21 7.27
C ARG A 45 2.55 17.23 6.63
N LEU A 46 2.08 16.11 6.09
CA LEU A 46 0.73 15.98 5.52
C LEU A 46 -0.35 16.04 6.60
N GLY A 47 0.01 15.68 7.84
CA GLY A 47 -0.86 15.78 9.01
C GLY A 47 -1.86 14.63 9.09
N VAL A 48 -1.73 13.82 10.14
CA VAL A 48 -2.47 12.56 10.38
C VAL A 48 -4.01 12.71 10.33
N LYS A 49 -4.54 13.93 10.49
CA LYS A 49 -5.98 14.22 10.52
C LYS A 49 -6.54 14.77 9.21
N LYS A 50 -5.70 15.15 8.24
CA LYS A 50 -6.12 15.83 7.01
C LYS A 50 -6.07 14.96 5.77
N THR A 51 -5.31 13.87 5.78
CA THR A 51 -5.13 13.00 4.61
C THR A 51 -5.33 11.53 4.96
N ARG A 52 -5.99 10.78 4.07
CA ARG A 52 -6.12 9.31 4.13
C ARG A 52 -4.81 8.65 3.66
N THR A 53 -3.68 9.06 4.22
CA THR A 53 -2.36 8.56 3.83
C THR A 53 -1.98 7.37 4.70
N VAL A 54 -1.41 6.34 4.08
CA VAL A 54 -0.88 5.15 4.75
C VAL A 54 0.50 4.85 4.19
N THR A 55 1.38 4.28 5.03
CA THR A 55 2.72 3.82 4.63
C THR A 55 2.79 2.31 4.75
N PHE A 56 3.39 1.65 3.78
CA PHE A 56 3.73 0.22 3.82
C PHE A 56 5.22 0.07 3.49
N SER A 57 5.89 -0.91 4.10
CA SER A 57 7.29 -1.24 3.82
C SER A 57 7.39 -2.53 3.00
N THR A 58 8.41 -2.63 2.16
CA THR A 58 8.77 -3.89 1.49
C THR A 58 9.14 -4.98 2.49
N ASP A 59 9.60 -4.59 3.67
CA ASP A 59 10.00 -5.49 4.76
C ASP A 59 8.85 -6.40 5.23
N GLN A 60 7.61 -5.90 5.14
CA GLN A 60 6.41 -6.67 5.47
C GLN A 60 6.20 -7.87 4.53
N TYR A 61 6.87 -7.87 3.37
CA TYR A 61 6.71 -8.88 2.34
C TYR A 61 7.91 -9.82 2.27
N TYR A 62 8.78 -9.87 3.29
CA TYR A 62 9.73 -10.97 3.41
C TYR A 62 8.98 -12.30 3.54
N ARG A 63 9.45 -13.30 2.79
CA ARG A 63 8.97 -14.67 2.90
C ARG A 63 9.40 -15.25 4.24
N THR A 64 8.52 -16.02 4.85
CA THR A 64 8.85 -16.81 6.04
C THR A 64 10.06 -17.70 5.77
N LEU A 65 11.03 -17.67 6.68
CA LEU A 65 12.21 -18.52 6.60
C LEU A 65 11.82 -19.97 6.83
N SER A 66 12.37 -20.89 6.05
CA SER A 66 12.37 -22.31 6.43
C SER A 66 13.22 -22.51 7.68
N ARG A 67 13.15 -23.70 8.29
CA ARG A 67 14.00 -24.04 9.44
C ARG A 67 15.48 -23.93 9.08
N GLU A 68 15.86 -24.40 7.90
CA GLU A 68 17.22 -24.35 7.39
C GLU A 68 17.67 -22.90 7.14
N ASP A 69 16.80 -22.09 6.54
CA ASP A 69 17.06 -20.66 6.33
C ASP A 69 17.27 -19.91 7.66
N HIS A 70 16.51 -20.26 8.71
CA HIS A 70 16.66 -19.67 10.04
C HIS A 70 18.02 -20.03 10.67
N GLU A 71 18.47 -21.28 10.54
CA GLU A 71 19.80 -21.70 11.01
C GLU A 71 20.93 -20.96 10.28
N VAL A 72 20.78 -20.70 8.97
CA VAL A 72 21.72 -19.89 8.19
C VAL A 72 21.69 -18.42 8.62
N ALA A 73 20.50 -17.87 8.89
CA ALA A 73 20.33 -16.49 9.35
C ALA A 73 20.95 -16.25 10.72
N LEU A 74 20.81 -17.19 11.66
CA LEU A 74 21.44 -17.12 12.99
C LEU A 74 22.97 -17.08 12.93
N ARG A 75 23.57 -17.65 11.87
CA ARG A 75 25.02 -17.58 11.63
C ARG A 75 25.46 -16.30 10.91
N GLY A 76 24.51 -15.46 10.47
CA GLY A 76 24.79 -14.26 9.69
C GLY A 76 25.02 -14.51 8.20
N ASP A 77 24.85 -15.74 7.72
CA ASP A 77 25.14 -16.16 6.34
C ASP A 77 23.92 -16.04 5.42
N PHE A 78 22.83 -15.43 5.88
CA PHE A 78 21.59 -15.31 5.13
C PHE A 78 21.51 -13.99 4.36
N ASN A 79 21.33 -14.08 3.04
CA ASN A 79 21.17 -12.91 2.18
C ASN A 79 19.70 -12.43 2.16
N PHE A 80 19.38 -11.43 2.97
CA PHE A 80 18.08 -10.76 2.99
C PHE A 80 17.85 -9.81 1.81
N ASP A 81 18.86 -9.51 1.01
CA ASP A 81 18.74 -8.62 -0.16
C ASP A 81 18.44 -9.38 -1.46
N ASP A 82 18.37 -10.72 -1.44
CA ASP A 82 17.96 -11.49 -2.61
C ASP A 82 16.48 -11.19 -2.95
N PRO A 83 16.17 -10.69 -4.16
CA PRO A 83 14.79 -10.42 -4.59
C PRO A 83 13.84 -11.62 -4.42
N LYS A 84 14.33 -12.85 -4.45
CA LYS A 84 13.54 -14.06 -4.22
C LYS A 84 12.99 -14.16 -2.80
N ARG A 85 13.61 -13.48 -1.84
CA ARG A 85 13.17 -13.44 -0.42
C ARG A 85 11.95 -12.55 -0.22
N LEU A 86 11.59 -11.72 -1.19
CA LEU A 86 10.38 -10.90 -1.16
C LEU A 86 9.22 -11.60 -1.89
N ASP A 87 8.03 -11.52 -1.32
CA ASP A 87 6.78 -11.88 -1.97
C ASP A 87 6.21 -10.69 -2.76
N PHE A 88 6.85 -10.40 -3.89
CA PHE A 88 6.38 -9.38 -4.83
C PHE A 88 4.98 -9.65 -5.39
N ALA A 89 4.53 -10.92 -5.42
CA ALA A 89 3.19 -11.26 -5.87
C ALA A 89 2.14 -10.78 -4.87
N LEU A 90 2.36 -11.02 -3.56
CA LEU A 90 1.52 -10.50 -2.49
C LEU A 90 1.53 -8.97 -2.44
N MET A 91 2.71 -8.36 -2.55
CA MET A 91 2.83 -6.90 -2.61
C MET A 91 2.04 -6.32 -3.78
N ARG A 92 2.19 -6.88 -4.99
CA ARG A 92 1.42 -6.46 -6.17
C ARG A 92 -0.09 -6.62 -5.95
N LYS A 93 -0.53 -7.72 -5.35
CA LYS A 93 -1.95 -7.95 -5.02
C LYS A 93 -2.49 -6.83 -4.12
N HIS A 94 -1.76 -6.43 -3.10
CA HIS A 94 -2.16 -5.36 -2.18
C HIS A 94 -2.15 -3.99 -2.85
N LEU A 95 -1.12 -3.65 -3.64
CA LEU A 95 -1.08 -2.39 -4.40
C LEU A 95 -2.27 -2.27 -5.35
N LEU A 96 -2.62 -3.36 -6.06
CA LEU A 96 -3.79 -3.38 -6.94
C LEU A 96 -5.10 -3.26 -6.17
N ALA A 97 -5.23 -3.87 -5.00
CA ALA A 97 -6.40 -3.70 -4.12
C ALA A 97 -6.58 -2.24 -3.68
N LEU A 98 -5.48 -1.57 -3.30
CA LEU A 98 -5.49 -0.14 -2.98
C LEU A 98 -5.89 0.72 -4.18
N LYS A 99 -5.39 0.41 -5.39
CA LYS A 99 -5.79 1.12 -6.62
C LYS A 99 -7.27 0.91 -6.98
N ARG A 100 -7.83 -0.26 -6.69
CA ARG A 100 -9.27 -0.54 -6.87
C ARG A 100 -10.16 0.09 -5.79
N LYS A 101 -9.56 0.66 -4.74
CA LYS A 101 -10.25 1.24 -3.58
C LYS A 101 -11.04 0.18 -2.81
N ASP A 102 -10.48 -1.04 -2.73
CA ASP A 102 -11.04 -2.11 -1.89
C ASP A 102 -11.15 -1.60 -0.44
N PRO A 103 -12.25 -1.88 0.29
CA PRO A 103 -12.53 -1.26 1.58
C PRO A 103 -11.54 -1.65 2.67
N VAL A 104 -10.95 -2.85 2.57
CA VAL A 104 -10.00 -3.40 3.54
C VAL A 104 -8.92 -4.19 2.81
N VAL A 105 -7.66 -4.00 3.24
CA VAL A 105 -6.50 -4.78 2.82
C VAL A 105 -5.72 -5.19 4.06
N TYR A 106 -5.56 -6.49 4.29
CA TYR A 106 -4.78 -7.02 5.41
C TYR A 106 -3.31 -7.15 4.99
N VAL A 107 -2.44 -6.36 5.61
CA VAL A 107 -1.00 -6.39 5.35
C VAL A 107 -0.33 -7.24 6.43
N PRO A 108 0.59 -8.16 6.06
CA PRO A 108 1.34 -8.92 7.03
C PRO A 108 2.23 -8.02 7.92
N GLU A 109 2.50 -8.49 9.12
CA GLU A 109 3.61 -8.04 9.94
C GLU A 109 4.74 -9.06 9.81
N TYR A 110 5.96 -8.58 9.62
CA TYR A 110 7.14 -9.43 9.55
C TYR A 110 7.98 -9.18 10.80
N ASP A 111 8.26 -10.24 11.55
CA ASP A 111 9.16 -10.20 12.68
C ASP A 111 10.56 -10.64 12.24
N PHE A 112 11.56 -9.85 12.60
CA PHE A 112 12.96 -10.12 12.31
C PHE A 112 13.64 -10.96 13.41
N VAL A 113 12.97 -11.17 14.55
CA VAL A 113 13.54 -11.76 15.76
C VAL A 113 13.01 -13.17 16.02
N SER A 114 11.72 -13.42 15.74
CA SER A 114 11.02 -14.65 16.14
C SER A 114 10.84 -15.69 15.04
#